data_AF-A0A8T6DAR4-F1
#
_entry.id   AF-A0A8T6DAR4-F1
#
_cell.length_a   1.000
_cell.length_b   1.000
_cell.length_c   1.000
_cell.angle_alpha   90.00
_cell.angle_beta   90.00
_cell.angle_gamma   90.00
#
_symmetry.space_group_name_H-M   'P 1'
#
loop_
_entity.id
_entity.type
_entity.pdbx_description
1 polymer ?
#
loop_
_entity_poly.entity_id
_entity_poly.type
_entity_poly.pdbx_seq_one_letter_code
_entity_poly.pdbx_strand_id
1 'polypeptide(L)'
;MTGTGGTGRGVSIGIGHCKERTGTMPKFLFSAGYTTAGIEGLQREGGTGRKAMFSAMIEKLGGSLEAFYYAFGPDDLIMIADLPDDESAVAMSMEVAKAGAIGIRTVVLVSPETLDRAGNIEVDYRVPGA
;
A
#
# COMPACT_ATOMS: atom_id res chain seq x y z
N MET A 1 20.01 -22.22 -54.01
CA MET A 1 19.02 -21.15 -53.75
C MET A 1 17.79 -21.84 -53.16
N THR A 2 17.78 -22.09 -51.85
CA THR A 2 17.21 -21.26 -50.75
C THR A 2 15.71 -21.52 -50.52
N GLY A 3 15.37 -21.85 -49.26
CA GLY A 3 14.01 -22.07 -48.72
C GLY A 3 13.93 -23.47 -48.07
N THR A 4 14.34 -23.75 -46.83
CA THR A 4 14.09 -23.13 -45.51
C THR A 4 12.63 -23.23 -45.03
N GLY A 5 12.42 -23.94 -43.92
CA GLY A 5 11.20 -23.94 -43.09
C GLY A 5 10.79 -25.37 -42.71
N GLY A 6 10.92 -25.87 -41.49
CA GLY A 6 11.07 -25.21 -40.20
C GLY A 6 10.14 -25.90 -39.20
N THR A 7 10.67 -26.92 -38.53
CA THR A 7 10.42 -27.31 -37.12
C THR A 7 9.03 -27.10 -36.50
N GLY A 8 8.41 -28.23 -36.12
CA GLY A 8 7.51 -28.26 -34.98
C GLY A 8 8.25 -28.12 -33.64
N ARG A 9 7.57 -27.58 -32.63
CA ARG A 9 7.60 -27.96 -31.21
C ARG A 9 6.66 -27.05 -30.42
N GLY A 10 6.14 -27.62 -29.33
CA GLY A 10 5.00 -27.12 -28.57
C GLY A 10 5.19 -25.73 -27.97
N VAL A 11 4.07 -25.05 -27.83
CA VAL A 11 3.94 -23.89 -26.96
C VAL A 11 3.18 -24.36 -25.73
N SER A 12 3.96 -24.72 -24.70
CA SER A 12 3.53 -24.73 -23.32
C SER A 12 3.51 -23.29 -22.81
N ILE A 13 2.31 -22.75 -22.56
CA ILE A 13 2.09 -21.54 -21.76
C ILE A 13 0.90 -21.90 -20.87
N GLY A 14 0.93 -21.78 -19.57
CA GLY A 14 1.92 -21.25 -18.64
C GLY A 14 1.27 -21.49 -17.29
N ILE A 15 2.05 -22.05 -16.39
CA ILE A 15 1.65 -22.50 -15.05
C ILE A 15 0.98 -21.32 -14.32
N GLY A 16 -0.13 -21.63 -13.63
CA GLY A 16 -0.99 -20.65 -13.01
C GLY A 16 -0.30 -19.78 -11.97
N HIS A 17 -0.88 -18.60 -11.77
CA HIS A 17 -0.81 -17.90 -10.50
C HIS A 17 -2.23 -17.81 -9.94
N CYS A 18 -2.74 -18.94 -9.45
CA CYS A 18 -3.71 -18.88 -8.37
C CYS A 18 -2.92 -18.40 -7.16
N LYS A 19 -2.90 -17.08 -6.90
CA LYS A 19 -2.28 -16.52 -5.70
C LYS A 19 -3.04 -17.11 -4.52
N GLU A 20 -2.43 -18.10 -3.88
CA GLU A 20 -2.92 -18.76 -2.68
C GLU A 20 -3.30 -17.66 -1.67
N ARG A 21 -4.57 -17.60 -1.26
CA ARG A 21 -5.09 -16.65 -0.26
C ARG A 21 -4.67 -17.07 1.15
N THR A 22 -3.40 -17.35 1.35
CA THR A 22 -2.81 -17.68 2.65
C THR A 22 -1.78 -16.62 2.98
N GLY A 23 -2.24 -15.53 3.60
CA GLY A 23 -1.34 -14.48 4.07
C GLY A 23 -2.12 -13.24 4.43
N THR A 24 -2.07 -12.87 5.71
CA THR A 24 -2.62 -11.65 6.29
C THR A 24 -2.46 -10.48 5.32
N MET A 25 -3.54 -9.79 4.97
CA MET A 25 -3.44 -8.60 4.12
C MET A 25 -2.45 -7.62 4.79
N PRO A 26 -1.41 -7.15 4.09
CA PRO A 26 -0.46 -6.22 4.67
C PRO A 26 -1.18 -4.94 5.10
N LYS A 27 -0.78 -4.45 6.27
CA LYS A 27 -1.40 -3.32 6.93
C LYS A 27 -0.53 -2.10 6.71
N PHE A 28 -1.15 -1.00 6.30
CA PHE A 28 -0.46 0.25 6.02
C PHE A 28 -1.04 1.36 6.89
N LEU A 29 -0.16 2.13 7.51
CA LEU A 29 -0.49 3.39 8.13
C LEU A 29 -0.20 4.52 7.15
N PHE A 30 -1.17 5.38 6.96
CA PHE A 30 -1.02 6.62 6.23
C PHE A 30 -1.21 7.77 7.20
N SER A 31 -0.15 8.57 7.36
CA SER A 31 -0.18 9.82 8.10
C SER A 31 -0.20 10.97 7.09
N ALA A 32 -1.07 11.94 7.28
CA ALA A 32 -1.19 13.06 6.36
C ALA A 32 -1.34 14.39 7.08
N GLY A 33 -0.59 15.39 6.64
CA GLY A 33 -0.72 16.78 7.04
C GLY A 33 -1.48 17.58 5.98
N TYR A 34 -2.43 18.42 6.41
CA TYR A 34 -3.14 19.29 5.49
C TYR A 34 -2.32 20.52 5.12
N THR A 35 -2.34 20.83 3.82
CA THR A 35 -1.93 22.15 3.33
C THR A 35 -3.06 23.16 3.56
N THR A 36 -2.76 24.45 3.45
CA THR A 36 -3.77 25.51 3.53
C THR A 36 -4.92 25.29 2.52
N ALA A 37 -4.61 24.86 1.29
CA ALA A 37 -5.61 24.51 0.28
C ALA A 37 -6.42 23.24 0.66
N GLY A 38 -5.77 22.29 1.33
CA GLY A 38 -6.42 21.08 1.83
C GLY A 38 -7.45 21.35 2.93
N ILE A 39 -7.21 22.38 3.77
CA ILE A 39 -8.15 22.80 4.83
C ILE A 39 -9.40 23.42 4.21
N GLU A 40 -9.28 24.24 3.16
CA GLU A 40 -10.45 24.79 2.47
C GLU A 40 -11.36 23.70 1.91
N GLY A 41 -10.76 22.67 1.28
CA GLY A 41 -11.51 21.49 0.85
C GLY A 41 -12.15 20.73 2.01
N LEU A 42 -11.47 20.64 3.17
CA LEU A 42 -12.00 19.98 4.36
C LEU A 42 -13.23 20.71 4.90
N GLN A 43 -13.23 22.04 4.89
CA GLN A 43 -14.36 22.84 5.35
C GLN A 43 -15.59 22.71 4.44
N ARG A 44 -15.38 22.48 3.14
CA ARG A 44 -16.46 22.33 2.15
C ARG A 44 -17.10 20.94 2.18
N GLU A 45 -16.28 19.89 2.21
CA GLU A 45 -16.75 18.50 2.11
C GLU A 45 -16.96 17.84 3.49
N GLY A 46 -16.38 18.42 4.53
CA GLY A 46 -16.39 17.87 5.88
C GLY A 46 -15.46 16.66 6.04
N GLY A 47 -15.12 16.36 7.30
CA GLY A 47 -14.21 15.26 7.59
C GLY A 47 -14.77 13.86 7.28
N THR A 48 -16.09 13.71 7.33
CA THR A 48 -16.81 12.46 6.99
C THR A 48 -16.87 12.23 5.48
N GLY A 49 -16.99 13.30 4.68
CA GLY A 49 -16.94 13.22 3.21
C GLY A 49 -15.60 12.66 2.74
N ARG A 50 -14.50 13.16 3.30
CA ARG A 50 -13.17 12.62 2.99
C ARG A 50 -12.97 11.17 3.42
N LYS A 51 -13.46 10.81 4.61
CA LYS A 51 -13.43 9.39 5.03
C LYS A 51 -14.14 8.50 4.01
N ALA A 52 -15.30 8.91 3.51
CA ALA A 52 -16.04 8.15 2.49
C ALA A 52 -15.27 8.05 1.17
N MET A 53 -14.62 9.12 0.72
CA MET A 53 -13.75 9.09 -0.46
C MET A 53 -12.58 8.13 -0.31
N PHE A 54 -11.89 8.16 0.83
CA PHE A 54 -10.78 7.24 1.12
C PHE A 54 -11.25 5.79 1.23
N SER A 55 -12.38 5.53 1.90
CA SER A 55 -12.97 4.18 1.98
C SER A 55 -13.25 3.63 0.58
N ALA A 56 -13.92 4.41 -0.27
CA ALA A 56 -14.24 4.00 -1.63
C ALA A 56 -12.98 3.78 -2.49
N MET A 57 -11.92 4.56 -2.28
CA MET A 57 -10.64 4.36 -2.96
C MET A 57 -9.97 3.05 -2.55
N ILE A 58 -9.93 2.75 -1.25
CA ILE A 58 -9.35 1.52 -0.69
C ILE A 58 -10.14 0.29 -1.16
N GLU A 59 -11.47 0.36 -1.13
CA GLU A 59 -12.35 -0.71 -1.59
C GLU A 59 -12.15 -1.01 -3.09
N LYS A 60 -11.96 0.02 -3.92
CA LYS A 60 -11.64 -0.15 -5.35
C LYS A 60 -10.31 -0.89 -5.59
N LEU A 61 -9.35 -0.72 -4.69
CA LEU A 61 -8.08 -1.42 -4.71
C LEU A 61 -8.18 -2.84 -4.11
N GLY A 62 -9.36 -3.27 -3.66
CA GLY A 62 -9.55 -4.57 -3.02
C GLY A 62 -9.05 -4.62 -1.57
N GLY A 63 -8.88 -3.46 -0.94
CA GLY A 63 -8.52 -3.32 0.46
C GLY A 63 -9.70 -3.05 1.39
N SER A 64 -9.39 -2.84 2.68
CA SER A 64 -10.36 -2.38 3.68
C SER A 64 -9.78 -1.27 4.56
N LEU A 65 -10.57 -0.25 4.84
CA LEU A 65 -10.22 0.81 5.79
C LEU A 65 -10.50 0.32 7.22
N GLU A 66 -9.45 0.13 8.02
CA GLU A 66 -9.58 -0.31 9.41
C GLU A 66 -9.85 0.86 10.35
N ALA A 67 -9.09 1.94 10.20
CA ALA A 67 -9.18 3.09 11.09
C ALA A 67 -9.02 4.40 10.30
N PHE A 68 -9.72 5.43 10.75
CA PHE A 68 -9.61 6.77 10.20
C PHE A 68 -9.87 7.79 11.30
N TYR A 69 -8.85 8.57 11.63
CA TYR A 69 -8.87 9.54 12.71
C TYR A 69 -8.26 10.86 12.26
N TYR A 70 -8.81 11.95 12.79
CA TYR A 70 -8.13 13.24 12.79
C TYR A 70 -7.31 13.31 14.08
N ALA A 71 -6.05 13.69 13.96
CA ALA A 71 -5.13 13.79 15.07
C ALA A 71 -4.69 15.24 15.26
N PHE A 72 -4.44 15.62 16.50
CA PHE A 72 -3.77 16.88 16.81
C PHE A 72 -2.29 16.59 16.99
N GLY A 73 -1.44 17.20 16.15
CA GLY A 73 -0.01 16.92 16.16
C GLY A 73 0.68 17.41 14.89
N PRO A 74 1.80 16.79 14.49
CA PRO A 74 2.49 17.15 13.24
C PRO A 74 1.71 16.73 11.99
N ASP A 75 0.86 15.72 12.12
CA ASP A 75 -0.03 15.24 11.06
C ASP A 75 -1.49 15.38 11.53
N ASP A 76 -2.37 15.82 10.64
CA ASP A 76 -3.77 16.13 10.93
C ASP A 76 -4.70 14.93 10.73
N LEU A 77 -4.25 13.93 9.97
CA LEU A 77 -5.02 12.75 9.60
C LEU A 77 -4.15 11.50 9.74
N ILE A 78 -4.69 10.50 10.41
CA ILE A 78 -4.10 9.17 10.52
C ILE A 78 -5.14 8.16 10.07
N MET A 79 -4.77 7.32 9.10
CA MET A 79 -5.60 6.20 8.69
C MET A 79 -4.80 4.91 8.62
N ILE A 80 -5.48 3.80 8.91
CA ILE A 80 -4.94 2.45 8.81
C ILE A 80 -5.81 1.70 7.83
N ALA A 81 -5.19 1.09 6.83
CA ALA A 81 -5.88 0.31 5.82
C ALA A 81 -5.12 -0.99 5.53
N ASP A 82 -5.88 -2.03 5.26
CA ASP A 82 -5.36 -3.28 4.72
C ASP A 82 -5.45 -3.22 3.20
N LEU A 83 -4.34 -3.49 2.53
CA LEU A 83 -4.25 -3.49 1.07
C LEU A 83 -3.71 -4.85 0.59
N PRO A 84 -4.01 -5.26 -0.66
CA PRO A 84 -3.62 -6.58 -1.14
C PRO A 84 -2.12 -6.71 -1.46
N ASP A 85 -1.44 -5.59 -1.71
CA ASP A 85 -0.03 -5.51 -2.08
C ASP A 85 0.53 -4.08 -1.92
N ASP A 86 1.86 -3.97 -2.01
CA ASP A 86 2.59 -2.70 -1.94
C ASP A 86 2.29 -1.79 -3.15
N GLU A 87 2.00 -2.37 -4.32
CA GLU A 87 1.67 -1.61 -5.54
C GLU A 87 0.40 -0.78 -5.34
N SER A 88 -0.60 -1.36 -4.70
CA SER A 88 -1.85 -0.69 -4.32
C SER A 88 -1.60 0.46 -3.34
N ALA A 89 -0.70 0.26 -2.37
CA ALA A 89 -0.33 1.30 -1.40
C ALA A 89 0.42 2.46 -2.06
N VAL A 90 1.31 2.16 -3.01
CA VAL A 90 2.03 3.17 -3.81
C VAL A 90 1.05 3.94 -4.70
N ALA A 91 0.16 3.24 -5.40
CA ALA A 91 -0.84 3.86 -6.26
C ALA A 91 -1.74 4.83 -5.48
N MET A 92 -2.20 4.42 -4.29
CA MET A 92 -2.97 5.28 -3.39
C MET A 92 -2.16 6.52 -2.96
N SER A 93 -0.91 6.32 -2.54
CA SER A 93 -0.03 7.41 -2.10
C SER A 93 0.22 8.41 -3.23
N MET A 94 0.40 7.94 -4.47
CA MET A 94 0.56 8.79 -5.65
C MET A 94 -0.70 9.58 -5.98
N GLU A 95 -1.87 8.96 -5.93
CA GLU A 95 -3.13 9.64 -6.24
C GLU A 95 -3.44 10.74 -5.22
N VAL A 96 -3.14 10.45 -3.95
CA VAL A 96 -3.21 11.42 -2.87
C VAL A 96 -2.21 12.56 -3.05
N ALA A 97 -0.96 12.25 -3.39
CA ALA A 97 0.07 13.26 -3.61
C ALA A 97 -0.27 14.17 -4.81
N LYS A 98 -0.84 13.63 -5.89
CA LYS A 98 -1.31 14.41 -7.05
C LYS A 98 -2.39 15.42 -6.68
N ALA A 99 -3.25 15.08 -5.72
CA ALA A 99 -4.30 16.00 -5.28
C ALA A 99 -3.72 17.28 -4.65
N GLY A 100 -2.46 17.26 -4.20
CA GLY A 100 -1.73 18.43 -3.68
C GLY A 100 -2.29 19.02 -2.37
N ALA A 101 -3.44 18.52 -1.92
CA ALA A 101 -4.14 18.98 -0.74
C ALA A 101 -3.47 18.50 0.56
N ILE A 102 -2.74 17.38 0.51
CA ILE A 102 -2.08 16.76 1.66
C ILE A 102 -0.68 16.26 1.35
N GLY A 103 0.22 16.39 2.33
CA GLY A 103 1.48 15.66 2.35
C GLY A 103 1.28 14.32 3.02
N ILE A 104 1.50 13.21 2.32
CA ILE A 104 1.26 11.85 2.82
C ILE A 104 2.58 11.14 3.17
N ARG A 105 2.59 10.46 4.31
CA ARG A 105 3.63 9.53 4.75
C ARG A 105 3.01 8.15 4.90
N THR A 106 3.52 7.20 4.13
CA THR A 106 3.06 5.81 4.13
C THR A 106 4.05 4.95 4.92
N VAL A 107 3.56 4.17 5.86
CA VAL A 107 4.35 3.29 6.74
C VAL A 107 3.75 1.89 6.68
N VAL A 108 4.55 0.90 6.33
CA VAL A 108 4.14 -0.50 6.39
C VAL A 108 4.13 -0.95 7.85
N LEU A 109 3.00 -1.46 8.33
CA LEU A 109 2.85 -1.96 9.68
C LEU A 109 3.14 -3.46 9.71
N VAL A 110 3.96 -3.87 10.66
CA VAL A 110 4.31 -5.27 10.90
C VAL A 110 3.53 -5.77 12.11
N SER A 111 2.94 -6.96 12.00
CA SER A 111 2.19 -7.55 13.11
C SER A 111 3.14 -8.07 14.20
N PRO A 112 2.70 -8.10 15.47
CA PRO A 112 3.50 -8.68 16.57
C PRO A 112 3.94 -10.13 16.26
N GLU A 113 3.08 -10.94 15.66
CA GLU A 113 3.39 -12.33 15.32
C GLU A 113 4.46 -12.42 14.23
N THR A 114 4.52 -11.44 13.33
CA THR A 114 5.59 -11.34 12.34
C THR A 114 6.91 -10.95 13.00
N LEU A 115 6.87 -10.06 13.99
CA LEU A 115 8.04 -9.72 14.80
C LEU A 115 8.53 -10.92 15.61
N ASP A 116 7.64 -11.71 16.21
CA ASP A 116 7.99 -12.92 16.98
C ASP A 116 8.66 -13.96 16.09
N ARG A 117 8.17 -14.16 14.87
CA ARG A 117 8.83 -15.02 13.87
C ARG A 117 10.20 -14.48 13.48
N ALA A 118 10.31 -13.17 13.25
CA ALA A 118 11.57 -12.53 12.87
C ALA A 118 12.63 -12.60 13.98
N GLY A 119 12.23 -12.55 15.25
CA GLY A 119 13.14 -12.67 16.40
C GLY A 119 13.88 -14.01 16.49
N ASN A 120 13.40 -15.04 15.78
CA ASN A 120 14.05 -16.35 15.70
C ASN A 120 14.90 -16.54 14.44
N ILE A 121 15.05 -15.50 13.61
CA ILE A 121 15.88 -15.54 12.40
C ILE A 121 17.27 -15.00 12.76
N GLU A 122 18.25 -15.89 12.78
CA GLU A 122 19.65 -15.50 12.94
C GLU A 122 20.14 -14.81 11.66
N VAL A 123 20.49 -13.53 11.77
CA VAL A 123 21.15 -12.77 10.69
C VAL A 123 22.60 -12.57 11.09
N ASP A 124 23.49 -13.26 10.38
CA ASP A 124 24.93 -13.17 10.61
C ASP A 124 25.45 -11.83 10.09
N TYR A 125 25.35 -10.78 10.92
CA TYR A 125 25.80 -9.43 10.60
C TYR A 125 27.27 -9.27 10.99
N ARG A 126 28.17 -9.35 10.02
CA ARG A 126 29.56 -8.92 10.19
C ARG A 126 29.62 -7.39 10.16
N VAL A 127 30.06 -6.79 11.25
CA VAL A 127 30.33 -5.34 11.31
C VAL A 127 31.30 -4.93 10.20
N PRO A 128 30.99 -3.88 9.41
CA PRO A 128 31.92 -3.35 8.43
C PRO A 128 33.23 -2.90 9.12
N GLY A 129 34.35 -3.51 8.76
CA GLY A 129 35.69 -3.12 9.27
C GLY A 129 36.46 -4.17 10.07
N ALA A 130 36.02 -5.43 10.13
CA ALA A 130 36.78 -6.55 10.71
C ALA A 130 37.48 -7.40 9.65
#